data_AF-L9XQ05-F1
#
_entry.id   AF-L9XQ05-F1
#
_cell.length_a   1.000
_cell.length_b   1.000
_cell.length_c   1.000
_cell.angle_alpha   90.00
_cell.angle_beta   90.00
_cell.angle_gamma   90.00
#
_symmetry.space_group_name_H-M   'P 1'
#
loop_
_entity.id
_entity.type
_entity.pdbx_description
1 polymer ?
#
loop_
_entity_poly.entity_id
_entity_poly.type
_entity_poly.pdbx_seq_one_letter_code
_entity_poly.pdbx_strand_id
1 'polypeptide(L)'
;MTPPLTYLQFHLVFTIPPIVVLGWLAVQRDRARWDRTTLSGLAIIVFLAVAYTTPWTNALIPEGVWWYGDGAVLATIWHTPVEEYLFFVLQTTLTAFWLFQFLTVSDTSLRLPTSHRLAGILAGLAVCALGWTLLETTATSYLGAILFWAGPILAIQWGFGLTYLLEKRRQVLLAVGVPTL
;
A
#
# COMPACT_ATOMS: atom_id res chain seq x y z
N MET A 1 22.57 13.84 -12.02
CA MET A 1 21.73 14.70 -12.89
C MET A 1 20.64 15.29 -12.00
N THR A 2 20.46 16.61 -11.99
CA THR A 2 19.38 17.24 -11.23
C THR A 2 18.03 16.84 -11.83
N PRO A 3 17.08 16.32 -11.03
CA PRO A 3 15.80 15.90 -11.57
C PRO A 3 14.97 17.11 -12.02
N PRO A 4 14.13 16.95 -13.06
CA PRO A 4 13.27 18.03 -13.55
C PRO A 4 12.18 18.44 -12.54
N LEU A 5 11.82 17.53 -11.63
CA LEU A 5 10.90 17.76 -10.53
C LEU A 5 11.50 17.17 -9.25
N THR A 6 11.37 17.88 -8.13
CA THR A 6 11.62 17.29 -6.82
C THR A 6 10.52 16.29 -6.47
N TYR A 7 10.79 15.39 -5.53
CA TYR A 7 9.81 14.40 -5.10
C TYR A 7 8.57 15.08 -4.46
N LEU A 8 8.78 16.19 -3.75
CA LEU A 8 7.69 17.00 -3.23
C LEU A 8 6.82 17.60 -4.35
N GLN A 9 7.45 18.13 -5.41
CA GLN A 9 6.73 18.65 -6.57
C GLN A 9 5.96 17.55 -7.30
N PHE A 10 6.51 16.34 -7.38
CA PHE A 10 5.80 15.17 -7.91
C PHE A 10 4.50 14.93 -7.15
N HIS A 11 4.52 14.91 -5.81
CA HIS A 11 3.29 14.75 -5.03
C HIS A 11 2.28 15.88 -5.25
N LEU A 12 2.75 17.13 -5.32
CA LEU A 12 1.88 18.29 -5.55
C LEU A 12 1.16 18.23 -6.90
N VAL A 13 1.82 17.71 -7.93
CA VAL A 13 1.27 17.70 -9.30
C VAL A 13 0.51 16.41 -9.62
N PHE A 14 0.97 15.26 -9.13
CA PHE A 14 0.45 13.96 -9.56
C PHE A 14 -0.35 13.24 -8.48
N THR A 15 0.00 13.38 -7.20
CA THR A 15 -0.63 12.58 -6.13
C THR A 15 -1.74 13.34 -5.40
N ILE A 16 -1.52 14.61 -5.05
CA ILE A 16 -2.49 15.41 -4.28
C ILE A 16 -3.74 15.75 -5.11
N PRO A 17 -3.66 16.18 -6.38
CA PRO A 17 -4.85 16.53 -7.15
C PRO A 17 -5.92 15.42 -7.23
N PRO A 18 -5.59 14.14 -7.56
CA PRO A 18 -6.59 13.08 -7.55
C PRO A 18 -7.14 12.80 -6.14
N ILE A 19 -6.32 12.91 -5.09
CA ILE A 19 -6.80 12.78 -3.70
C ILE A 19 -7.86 13.86 -3.39
N VAL A 20 -7.59 15.12 -3.73
CA VAL A 20 -8.52 16.23 -3.50
C VAL A 20 -9.83 16.01 -4.26
N VAL A 21 -9.75 15.63 -5.53
CA VAL A 21 -10.93 15.36 -6.37
C VAL A 21 -11.74 14.19 -5.82
N LEU A 22 -11.10 13.07 -5.47
CA LEU A 22 -11.79 11.90 -4.94
C LEU A 22 -12.38 12.15 -3.54
N GLY A 23 -11.66 12.90 -2.69
CA GLY A 23 -12.18 13.33 -1.38
C GLY A 23 -13.40 14.23 -1.53
N TRP A 24 -13.35 15.21 -2.44
CA TRP A 24 -14.50 16.06 -2.75
C TRP A 24 -15.68 15.24 -3.28
N LEU A 25 -15.45 14.32 -4.23
CA LEU A 25 -16.48 13.43 -4.74
C LEU A 25 -17.08 12.53 -3.64
N ALA A 26 -16.25 12.06 -2.69
CA ALA A 26 -16.72 11.22 -1.60
C ALA A 26 -17.67 11.96 -0.66
N VAL A 27 -17.45 13.26 -0.44
CA VAL A 27 -18.33 14.12 0.35
C VAL A 27 -19.63 14.44 -0.39
N GLN A 28 -19.56 14.64 -1.71
CA GLN A 28 -20.72 15.12 -2.49
C GLN A 28 -21.67 14.02 -2.95
N ARG A 29 -21.21 12.77 -3.01
CA ARG A 29 -22.01 11.65 -3.55
C ARG A 29 -22.64 10.86 -2.42
N ASP A 30 -23.97 10.78 -2.41
CA ASP A 30 -24.72 9.96 -1.44
C ASP A 30 -24.32 8.48 -1.42
N ARG A 31 -23.81 7.97 -2.55
CA ARG A 31 -23.37 6.57 -2.69
C ARG A 31 -21.94 6.35 -2.22
N ALA A 32 -21.14 7.40 -2.08
CA ALA A 32 -19.78 7.28 -1.61
C ALA A 32 -19.74 7.16 -0.08
N ARG A 33 -18.68 6.55 0.43
CA ARG A 33 -18.50 6.37 1.88
C ARG A 33 -17.66 7.51 2.44
N TRP A 34 -18.27 8.27 3.34
CA TRP A 34 -17.61 9.36 4.05
C TRP A 34 -18.17 9.47 5.48
N ASP A 35 -17.97 8.41 6.26
CA ASP A 35 -18.49 8.28 7.62
C ASP A 35 -17.36 8.08 8.64
N ARG A 36 -17.66 8.26 9.94
CA ARG A 36 -16.63 8.16 10.99
C ARG A 36 -15.94 6.78 11.02
N THR A 37 -16.65 5.72 10.69
CA THR A 37 -16.09 4.36 10.68
C THR A 37 -15.09 4.20 9.55
N THR A 38 -15.44 4.65 8.34
CA THR A 38 -14.54 4.59 7.18
C THR A 38 -13.32 5.48 7.34
N LEU A 39 -13.47 6.68 7.91
CA LEU A 39 -12.35 7.57 8.20
C LEU A 39 -11.45 7.03 9.33
N SER A 40 -12.02 6.38 10.35
CA SER A 40 -11.23 5.72 11.39
C SER A 40 -10.43 4.54 10.83
N GLY A 41 -11.05 3.75 9.94
CA GLY A 41 -10.36 2.68 9.22
C GLY A 41 -9.20 3.21 8.37
N LEU A 42 -9.39 4.35 7.69
CA LEU A 42 -8.32 5.03 6.94
C LEU A 42 -7.17 5.45 7.87
N ALA A 43 -7.46 6.06 9.02
CA ALA A 43 -6.42 6.47 9.96
C ALA A 43 -5.60 5.27 10.47
N ILE A 44 -6.26 4.14 10.76
CA ILE A 44 -5.59 2.90 11.18
C ILE A 44 -4.70 2.36 10.07
N ILE A 45 -5.18 2.27 8.82
CA ILE A 45 -4.38 1.69 7.74
C ILE A 45 -3.21 2.61 7.35
N VAL A 46 -3.36 3.94 7.42
CA VAL A 46 -2.26 4.90 7.25
C VAL A 46 -1.20 4.70 8.33
N PHE A 47 -1.62 4.58 9.60
CA PHE A 47 -0.69 4.31 10.70
C PHE A 47 0.08 3.00 10.46
N LEU A 48 -0.62 1.92 10.09
CA LEU A 48 0.00 0.63 9.80
C LEU A 48 0.97 0.72 8.61
N ALA A 49 0.58 1.41 7.53
CA ALA A 49 1.44 1.61 6.36
C ALA A 49 2.73 2.34 6.74
N VAL A 50 2.64 3.43 7.50
CA VAL A 50 3.82 4.16 7.97
C VAL A 50 4.66 3.28 8.89
N ALA A 51 4.06 2.70 9.94
CA ALA A 51 4.78 1.92 10.94
C ALA A 51 5.47 0.68 10.35
N TYR A 52 4.82 0.00 9.41
CA TYR A 52 5.34 -1.23 8.82
C TYR A 52 6.35 -0.99 7.70
N THR A 53 6.18 0.06 6.90
CA THR A 53 7.07 0.35 5.76
C THR A 53 8.31 1.14 6.18
N THR A 54 8.24 1.93 7.27
CA THR A 54 9.38 2.70 7.80
C THR A 54 10.66 1.88 8.05
N PRO A 55 10.62 0.75 8.80
CA PRO A 55 11.84 -0.03 9.02
C PRO A 55 12.36 -0.66 7.73
N TRP A 56 11.46 -1.02 6.81
CA TRP A 56 11.82 -1.59 5.51
C TRP A 56 12.58 -0.59 4.63
N THR A 57 12.10 0.65 4.47
CA THR A 57 12.81 1.65 3.67
C THR A 57 14.14 2.05 4.29
N ASN A 58 14.19 2.21 5.62
CA ASN A 58 15.41 2.59 6.31
C ASN A 58 16.50 1.51 6.28
N ALA A 59 16.11 0.24 6.08
CA ALA A 59 17.06 -0.85 5.89
C ALA A 59 17.60 -0.92 4.45
N LEU A 60 16.80 -0.56 3.43
CA LEU A 60 17.14 -0.83 2.03
C LEU A 60 17.78 0.34 1.28
N ILE A 61 17.43 1.58 1.65
CA ILE A 61 18.01 2.77 1.03
C ILE A 61 19.54 2.85 1.26
N PRO A 62 20.07 2.60 2.47
CA PRO A 62 21.52 2.59 2.70
C PRO A 62 22.27 1.50 1.93
N GLU A 63 21.62 0.36 1.71
CA GLU A 63 22.14 -0.77 0.94
C GLU A 63 22.10 -0.49 -0.58
N GLY A 64 21.58 0.66 -1.00
CA GLY A 64 21.55 1.08 -2.40
C GLY A 64 20.58 0.27 -3.27
N VAL A 65 19.60 -0.42 -2.65
CA VAL A 65 18.59 -1.20 -3.39
C VAL A 65 17.78 -0.29 -4.33
N TRP A 66 17.53 0.95 -3.89
CA TRP A 66 17.18 2.07 -4.77
C TRP A 66 17.73 3.38 -4.16
N TRP A 67 17.74 4.45 -4.96
CA TRP A 67 18.27 5.74 -4.54
C TRP A 67 17.49 6.90 -5.18
N TYR A 68 17.71 8.10 -4.64
CA TYR A 68 17.15 9.35 -5.14
C TYR A 68 18.28 10.20 -5.75
N GLY A 69 17.97 10.95 -6.81
CA GLY A 69 18.95 11.84 -7.44
C GLY A 69 19.33 13.02 -6.55
N ASP A 70 20.49 13.63 -6.85
CA ASP A 70 20.95 14.82 -6.13
C ASP A 70 19.92 15.95 -6.21
N GLY A 71 19.54 16.50 -5.05
CA GLY A 71 18.53 17.55 -4.94
C GLY A 71 17.08 17.09 -5.19
N ALA A 72 16.84 15.77 -5.34
CA ALA A 72 15.49 15.24 -5.53
C ALA A 72 14.62 15.33 -4.27
N VAL A 73 15.24 15.26 -3.10
CA VAL A 73 14.58 15.18 -1.80
C VAL A 73 15.00 16.34 -0.90
N LEU A 74 14.10 16.83 -0.08
CA LEU A 74 14.29 17.99 0.77
C LEU A 74 15.09 17.65 2.04
N ALA A 75 14.73 16.53 2.67
CA ALA A 75 15.33 16.07 3.90
C ALA A 75 15.10 14.57 4.10
N THR A 76 15.85 13.95 5.00
CA THR A 76 15.65 12.55 5.42
C THR A 76 15.35 12.47 6.91
N ILE A 77 14.57 11.46 7.29
CA ILE A 77 14.47 10.97 8.67
C ILE A 77 15.21 9.64 8.68
N TRP A 78 16.30 9.57 9.45
CA TRP A 78 17.31 8.51 9.32
C TRP A 78 17.81 8.43 7.87
N HIS A 79 17.48 7.36 7.15
CA HIS A 79 17.91 7.13 5.77
C HIS A 79 16.80 7.39 4.75
N THR A 80 15.54 7.47 5.20
CA THR A 80 14.39 7.59 4.31
C THR A 80 14.03 9.06 4.07
N PRO A 81 13.83 9.51 2.81
CA PRO A 81 13.32 10.85 2.52
C PRO A 81 12.00 11.15 3.20
N VAL A 82 11.80 12.38 3.66
CA VAL A 82 10.52 12.84 4.23
C VAL A 82 9.37 12.62 3.24
N GLU A 83 9.65 12.83 1.95
CA GLU A 83 8.68 12.64 0.87
C GLU A 83 8.27 11.17 0.70
N GLU A 84 9.11 10.21 1.05
CA GLU A 84 8.73 8.80 1.03
C GLU A 84 7.70 8.48 2.13
N TYR A 85 7.83 9.11 3.31
CA TYR A 85 6.78 9.04 4.34
C TYR A 85 5.48 9.71 3.88
N LEU A 86 5.57 10.82 3.14
CA LEU A 86 4.40 11.43 2.51
C LEU A 86 3.78 10.47 1.50
N PHE A 87 4.58 9.78 0.69
CA PHE A 87 4.10 8.78 -0.25
C PHE A 87 3.31 7.66 0.46
N PHE A 88 3.79 7.13 1.59
CA PHE A 88 3.05 6.11 2.35
C PHE A 88 1.65 6.60 2.74
N VAL A 89 1.54 7.83 3.22
CA VAL A 89 0.27 8.44 3.65
C VAL A 89 -0.62 8.74 2.44
N LEU A 90 -0.07 9.40 1.42
CA LEU A 90 -0.80 9.86 0.25
C LEU A 90 -1.29 8.69 -0.60
N GLN A 91 -0.44 7.69 -0.86
CA GLN A 91 -0.82 6.52 -1.67
C GLN A 91 -1.90 5.68 -0.99
N THR A 92 -1.79 5.50 0.33
CA THR A 92 -2.82 4.83 1.13
C THR A 92 -4.14 5.59 1.09
N THR A 93 -4.08 6.92 1.22
CA THR A 93 -5.25 7.80 1.16
C THR A 93 -5.90 7.79 -0.23
N LEU A 94 -5.11 7.88 -1.30
CA LEU A 94 -5.57 7.82 -2.68
C LEU A 94 -6.33 6.51 -2.94
N THR A 95 -5.75 5.39 -2.52
CA THR A 95 -6.34 4.06 -2.65
C THR A 95 -7.68 3.98 -1.90
N ALA A 96 -7.72 4.48 -0.66
CA ALA A 96 -8.95 4.48 0.13
C ALA A 96 -10.03 5.38 -0.47
N PHE A 97 -9.69 6.60 -0.90
CA PHE A 97 -10.65 7.54 -1.48
C PHE A 97 -11.20 7.06 -2.81
N TRP A 98 -10.38 6.38 -3.61
CA TRP A 98 -10.83 5.66 -4.80
C TRP A 98 -11.85 4.58 -4.41
N LEU A 99 -11.50 3.71 -3.45
CA LEU A 99 -12.38 2.64 -2.99
C LEU A 99 -13.70 3.20 -2.43
N PHE A 100 -13.69 4.31 -1.70
CA PHE A 100 -14.87 4.94 -1.12
C PHE A 100 -15.93 5.34 -2.15
N GLN A 101 -15.55 5.55 -3.41
CA GLN A 101 -16.49 5.90 -4.48
C GLN A 101 -17.46 4.77 -4.84
N PHE A 102 -17.07 3.52 -4.59
CA PHE A 102 -17.82 2.33 -5.00
C PHE A 102 -17.78 1.20 -3.97
N LEU A 103 -17.32 1.47 -2.75
CA LEU A 103 -17.25 0.48 -1.67
C LEU A 103 -18.66 0.02 -1.29
N THR A 104 -18.98 -1.21 -1.65
CA THR A 104 -20.18 -1.90 -1.20
C THR A 104 -19.79 -2.84 -0.07
N VAL A 105 -20.06 -2.44 1.18
CA VAL A 105 -19.92 -3.33 2.34
C VAL A 105 -21.11 -4.27 2.34
N SER A 106 -20.87 -5.56 2.06
CA SER A 106 -21.88 -6.59 2.24
C SER A 106 -21.81 -7.13 3.66
N ASP A 107 -22.97 -7.31 4.29
CA ASP A 107 -23.08 -7.97 5.59
C ASP A 107 -22.91 -9.48 5.37
N THR A 108 -21.66 -9.88 5.18
CA THR A 108 -21.26 -11.25 4.86
C THR A 108 -20.55 -11.83 6.06
N SER A 109 -20.90 -13.07 6.42
CA SER A 109 -20.20 -13.81 7.47
C SER A 109 -18.69 -13.87 7.19
N LEU A 110 -17.89 -13.41 8.14
CA LEU A 110 -16.43 -13.51 8.11
C LEU A 110 -15.93 -14.94 8.42
N ARG A 111 -16.83 -15.92 8.55
CA ARG A 111 -16.46 -17.32 8.80
C ARG A 111 -15.83 -17.91 7.55
N LEU A 112 -14.55 -18.25 7.68
CA LEU A 112 -13.81 -19.01 6.68
C LEU A 112 -13.60 -20.46 7.16
N PRO A 113 -13.76 -21.46 6.29
CA PRO A 113 -13.29 -22.81 6.57
C PRO A 113 -11.81 -22.79 6.94
N THR A 114 -11.42 -23.62 7.92
CA THR A 114 -10.02 -23.70 8.38
C THR A 114 -9.05 -23.99 7.23
N SER A 115 -9.45 -24.83 6.27
CA SER A 115 -8.65 -25.13 5.07
C SER A 115 -8.35 -23.89 4.24
N HIS A 116 -9.32 -22.99 4.03
CA HIS A 116 -9.12 -21.75 3.27
C HIS A 116 -8.22 -20.77 4.02
N ARG A 117 -8.39 -20.67 5.35
CA ARG A 117 -7.53 -19.86 6.22
C ARG A 117 -6.08 -20.34 6.14
N LEU A 118 -5.86 -21.65 6.30
CA LEU A 118 -4.52 -22.25 6.20
C LEU A 118 -3.93 -22.05 4.80
N ALA A 119 -4.70 -22.28 3.74
CA ALA A 119 -4.23 -22.06 2.37
C ALA A 119 -3.80 -20.59 2.15
N GLY A 120 -4.58 -19.62 2.63
CA GLY A 120 -4.23 -18.20 2.53
C GLY A 120 -2.96 -17.84 3.31
N ILE A 121 -2.83 -18.31 4.56
CA ILE A 121 -1.63 -18.10 5.38
C ILE A 121 -0.40 -18.71 4.70
N LEU A 122 -0.49 -19.98 4.30
CA LEU A 122 0.62 -20.69 3.66
C LEU A 122 1.03 -20.04 2.33
N ALA A 123 0.07 -19.55 1.54
CA ALA A 123 0.37 -18.83 0.31
C ALA A 123 1.12 -17.52 0.59
N GLY A 124 0.71 -16.72 1.58
CA GLY A 124 1.43 -15.50 1.96
C GLY A 124 2.84 -15.78 2.53
N LEU A 125 2.97 -16.84 3.34
CA LEU A 125 4.28 -17.30 3.83
C LEU A 125 5.18 -17.83 2.70
N ALA A 126 4.61 -18.47 1.69
CA ALA A 126 5.36 -18.89 0.51
C ALA A 126 5.88 -17.68 -0.29
N VAL A 127 5.09 -16.60 -0.40
CA VAL A 127 5.56 -15.33 -0.99
C VAL A 127 6.70 -14.74 -0.17
N CYS A 128 6.60 -14.75 1.17
CA CYS A 128 7.66 -14.29 2.06
C CYS A 128 8.95 -15.12 1.87
N ALA A 129 8.84 -16.45 1.86
CA ALA A 129 9.96 -17.36 1.68
C ALA A 129 10.62 -17.18 0.30
N LEU A 130 9.82 -16.99 -0.76
CA LEU A 130 10.33 -16.66 -2.09
C LEU A 130 11.11 -15.34 -2.06
N GLY A 131 10.55 -14.31 -1.42
CA GLY A 131 11.23 -13.03 -1.21
C GLY A 131 12.59 -13.20 -0.54
N TRP A 132 12.64 -13.99 0.54
CA TRP A 132 13.88 -14.31 1.25
C TRP A 132 14.93 -14.96 0.33
N THR A 133 14.56 -15.97 -0.47
CA THR A 133 15.51 -16.61 -1.39
C THR A 133 16.04 -15.67 -2.47
N LEU A 134 15.25 -14.67 -2.86
CA LEU A 134 15.64 -13.66 -3.85
C LEU A 134 16.51 -12.54 -3.27
N LEU A 135 16.71 -12.47 -1.95
CA LEU A 135 17.64 -11.51 -1.35
C LEU A 135 19.11 -11.92 -1.50
N GLU A 136 19.40 -13.17 -1.89
CA GLU A 136 20.76 -13.69 -2.00
C GLU A 136 21.58 -13.06 -3.14
N THR A 137 20.93 -12.44 -4.13
CA THR A 137 21.61 -11.80 -5.26
C THR A 137 21.26 -10.32 -5.39
N THR A 138 22.24 -9.51 -5.79
CA THR A 138 22.06 -8.07 -6.01
C THR A 138 21.03 -7.79 -7.10
N ALA A 139 21.00 -8.59 -8.17
CA ALA A 139 20.07 -8.43 -9.28
C ALA A 139 18.60 -8.64 -8.88
N THR A 140 18.33 -9.48 -7.89
CA THR A 140 16.97 -9.78 -7.41
C THR A 140 16.62 -9.09 -6.10
N SER A 141 17.56 -8.35 -5.49
CA SER A 141 17.42 -7.72 -4.17
C SER A 141 16.14 -6.90 -4.00
N TYR A 142 15.80 -6.04 -4.96
CA TYR A 142 14.58 -5.22 -4.91
C TYR A 142 13.32 -6.08 -4.89
N LEU A 143 13.24 -7.07 -5.80
CA LEU A 143 12.10 -7.99 -5.86
C LEU A 143 12.02 -8.87 -4.61
N GLY A 144 13.16 -9.36 -4.12
CA GLY A 144 13.23 -10.14 -2.90
C GLY A 144 12.73 -9.35 -1.69
N ALA A 145 13.18 -8.11 -1.56
CA ALA A 145 12.82 -7.24 -0.46
C ALA A 145 11.33 -6.89 -0.44
N ILE A 146 10.73 -6.58 -1.60
CA ILE A 146 9.29 -6.26 -1.66
C ILE A 146 8.42 -7.50 -1.39
N LEU A 147 8.80 -8.69 -1.87
CA LEU A 147 8.06 -9.93 -1.60
C LEU A 147 8.20 -10.38 -0.14
N PHE A 148 9.39 -10.24 0.44
CA PHE A 148 9.64 -10.54 1.85
C PHE A 148 8.82 -9.62 2.76
N TRP A 149 8.72 -8.34 2.42
CA TRP A 149 7.88 -7.36 3.11
C TRP A 149 6.38 -7.62 2.91
N ALA A 150 5.94 -7.93 1.70
CA ALA A 150 4.52 -8.15 1.42
C ALA A 150 3.99 -9.46 2.02
N GLY A 151 4.80 -10.51 2.05
CA GLY A 151 4.39 -11.86 2.42
C GLY A 151 3.67 -11.98 3.77
N PRO A 152 4.18 -11.43 4.88
CA PRO A 152 3.48 -11.45 6.18
C PRO A 152 2.12 -10.75 6.14
N ILE A 153 2.02 -9.61 5.44
CA ILE A 153 0.75 -8.88 5.29
C ILE A 153 -0.23 -9.70 4.45
N LEU A 154 0.23 -10.32 3.36
CA LEU A 154 -0.58 -11.22 2.54
C LEU A 154 -1.04 -12.45 3.32
N ALA A 155 -0.19 -13.02 4.18
CA ALA A 155 -0.55 -14.18 5.01
C ALA A 155 -1.68 -13.83 5.98
N ILE A 156 -1.61 -12.66 6.63
CA ILE A 156 -2.69 -12.14 7.48
C ILE A 156 -3.94 -11.89 6.63
N GLN A 157 -3.82 -11.09 5.56
CA GLN A 157 -4.95 -10.69 4.73
C GLN A 157 -5.69 -11.90 4.13
N TRP A 158 -4.96 -12.87 3.56
CA TRP A 158 -5.56 -14.05 2.95
C TRP A 158 -6.05 -15.05 4.00
N GLY A 159 -5.38 -15.17 5.14
CA GLY A 159 -5.86 -15.98 6.26
C GLY A 159 -7.24 -15.56 6.79
N PHE A 160 -7.58 -14.27 6.72
CA PHE A 160 -8.86 -13.74 7.17
C PHE A 160 -9.87 -13.44 6.06
N GLY A 161 -9.41 -13.19 4.83
CA GLY A 161 -10.28 -12.61 3.78
C GLY A 161 -10.21 -13.29 2.42
N LEU A 162 -9.48 -14.40 2.24
CA LEU A 162 -9.24 -14.98 0.90
C LEU A 162 -10.52 -15.18 0.07
N THR A 163 -11.53 -15.87 0.61
CA THR A 163 -12.78 -16.13 -0.12
C THR A 163 -13.51 -14.83 -0.48
N TYR A 164 -13.56 -13.87 0.44
CA TYR A 164 -14.20 -12.58 0.21
C TYR A 164 -13.47 -11.76 -0.87
N LEU A 165 -12.15 -11.74 -0.84
CA LEU A 165 -11.33 -11.05 -1.84
C LEU A 165 -11.50 -11.66 -3.24
N LEU A 166 -11.62 -12.99 -3.33
CA LEU A 166 -11.88 -13.69 -4.60
C LEU A 166 -13.30 -13.43 -5.13
N GLU A 167 -14.29 -13.35 -4.24
CA GLU A 167 -15.66 -12.96 -4.61
C GLU A 167 -15.67 -11.52 -5.14
N LYS A 168 -14.98 -10.59 -4.46
CA LYS A 168 -14.86 -9.17 -4.85
C LYS A 168 -13.67 -8.90 -5.78
N ARG A 169 -13.16 -9.89 -6.52
CA ARG A 169 -11.92 -9.78 -7.33
C ARG A 169 -11.89 -8.56 -8.25
N ARG A 170 -13.03 -8.18 -8.84
CA ARG A 170 -13.09 -6.99 -9.71
C ARG A 170 -12.87 -5.70 -8.93
N GLN A 171 -13.46 -5.57 -7.75
CA GLN A 171 -13.23 -4.41 -6.87
C GLN A 171 -11.78 -4.40 -6.38
N VAL A 172 -11.22 -5.55 -6.00
CA VAL A 172 -9.80 -5.67 -5.60
C VAL A 172 -8.88 -5.22 -6.74
N LEU A 173 -9.06 -5.76 -7.96
CA LEU A 173 -8.24 -5.41 -9.11
C LEU A 173 -8.35 -3.92 -9.47
N LEU A 174 -9.54 -3.33 -9.40
CA LEU A 174 -9.72 -1.90 -9.65
C LEU A 174 -9.14 -1.04 -8.53
N ALA A 175 -9.26 -1.48 -7.28
CA ALA A 175 -8.74 -0.76 -6.11
C ALA A 175 -7.21 -0.78 -6.05
N VAL A 176 -6.57 -1.82 -6.56
CA VAL A 176 -5.10 -1.90 -6.68
C VAL A 176 -4.63 -1.23 -7.97
N GLY A 177 -5.24 -1.56 -9.11
CA GLY A 177 -4.76 -1.15 -10.42
C GLY A 177 -4.87 0.34 -10.67
N VAL A 178 -6.02 0.96 -10.42
CA VAL A 178 -6.23 2.37 -10.77
C VAL A 178 -5.36 3.34 -9.96
N PRO A 179 -5.22 3.20 -8.63
CA PRO A 179 -4.34 4.09 -7.85
C PRO A 179 -2.84 3.87 -8.10
N THR A 180 -2.45 2.75 -8.72
CA THR A 180 -1.03 2.39 -8.95
C THR A 180 -0.52 2.83 -10.33
N LEU A 181 -1.41 3.11 -11.27
CA LEU A 181 -1.11 3.53 -12.65
C LEU A 181 -1.16 5.06 -12.78
#